data_AF-A0A955P4R3-F1
#
_entry.id   AF-A0A955P4R3-F1
#
_cell.length_a   1.000
_cell.length_b   1.000
_cell.length_c   1.000
_cell.angle_alpha   90.00
_cell.angle_beta   90.00
_cell.angle_gamma   90.00
#
_symmetry.space_group_name_H-M   'P 1'
#
loop_
_entity.id
_entity.type
_entity.pdbx_description
1 polymer ?
#
loop_
_entity_poly.entity_id
_entity_poly.type
_entity_poly.pdbx_seq_one_letter_code
_entity_poly.pdbx_strand_id
1 'polypeptide(L)'
;MTQKSRQKHENLARSLKYLLGKSPDEFGVVLDPEGWVDLKSLVIALQENRETKGVSATRIADLDWALEDSPFEIESKRIRLKPTPDFIP
;
A
#
# COMPACT_ATOMS: atom_id res chain seq x y z
N MET A 1 7.81 15.57 12.04
CA MET A 1 8.27 14.21 11.68
C MET A 1 9.80 14.19 11.55
N THR A 2 10.49 13.20 12.11
CA THR A 2 11.94 13.05 11.91
C THR A 2 12.24 12.52 10.51
N GLN A 3 13.35 12.95 9.88
CA GLN A 3 13.74 12.58 8.50
C GLN A 3 13.75 11.05 8.26
N LYS A 4 14.15 10.26 9.26
CA LYS A 4 14.13 8.78 9.23
C LYS A 4 12.74 8.18 9.09
N SER A 5 11.71 8.85 9.59
CA SER A 5 10.33 8.36 9.53
C SER A 5 9.74 8.57 8.13
N ARG A 6 10.12 9.66 7.43
CA ARG A 6 9.67 9.91 6.06
C ARG A 6 10.22 8.87 5.08
N GLN A 7 11.51 8.55 5.17
CA GLN A 7 12.13 7.55 4.29
C GLN A 7 11.46 6.16 4.40
N LYS A 8 11.00 5.78 5.60
CA LYS A 8 10.27 4.52 5.79
C LYS A 8 8.90 4.54 5.11
N HIS A 9 8.19 5.66 5.14
CA HIS A 9 6.91 5.81 4.45
C HIS A 9 7.09 5.83 2.93
N GLU A 10 8.11 6.51 2.41
CA GLU A 10 8.44 6.53 0.97
C GLU A 10 8.78 5.12 0.45
N ASN A 11 9.57 4.34 1.20
CA ASN A 11 9.90 2.97 0.83
C ASN A 11 8.65 2.07 0.84
N LEU A 12 7.81 2.19 1.88
CA LEU A 12 6.54 1.46 1.95
C LEU A 12 5.61 1.82 0.79
N ALA A 13 5.49 3.11 0.46
CA ALA A 13 4.70 3.58 -0.66
C ALA A 13 5.21 3.00 -1.99
N ARG A 14 6.53 2.91 -2.21
CA ARG A 14 7.05 2.27 -3.43
C ARG A 14 6.66 0.80 -3.51
N SER A 15 6.80 0.05 -2.41
CA SER A 15 6.41 -1.36 -2.36
C SER A 15 4.92 -1.56 -2.58
N LEU A 16 4.08 -0.74 -1.94
CA LEU A 16 2.63 -0.79 -2.10
C LEU A 16 2.19 -0.45 -3.52
N LYS A 17 2.83 0.53 -4.16
CA LYS A 17 2.52 0.89 -5.55
C LYS A 17 2.84 -0.27 -6.51
N TYR A 18 3.95 -0.97 -6.28
CA TYR A 18 4.30 -2.16 -7.06
C TYR A 18 3.31 -3.31 -6.82
N LEU A 19 2.99 -3.60 -5.56
CA LEU A 19 2.05 -4.66 -5.18
C LEU A 19 0.66 -4.41 -5.77
N LEU A 20 0.09 -3.22 -5.53
CA LEU A 20 -1.30 -2.92 -5.93
C LEU A 20 -1.44 -2.64 -7.43
N GLY A 21 -0.35 -2.31 -8.12
CA GLY A 21 -0.39 -1.84 -9.52
C GLY A 21 0.43 -2.66 -10.49
N LYS A 22 1.07 -3.76 -10.10
CA LYS A 22 1.85 -4.54 -11.06
C LYS A 22 1.79 -6.04 -10.80
N SER A 23 1.89 -6.42 -9.52
CA SER A 23 1.95 -7.84 -9.17
C SER A 23 1.28 -8.13 -7.83
N PRO A 24 -0.04 -7.99 -7.71
CA PRO A 24 -0.74 -8.37 -6.49
C PRO A 24 -0.63 -9.88 -6.22
N ASP A 25 -0.55 -10.69 -7.27
CA ASP A 25 -0.40 -12.14 -7.25
C ASP A 25 0.95 -12.60 -6.64
N GLU A 26 2.04 -11.87 -6.87
CA GLU A 26 3.35 -12.16 -6.25
C GLU A 26 3.29 -12.11 -4.71
N PHE A 27 2.34 -11.35 -4.17
CA PHE A 27 2.13 -11.19 -2.73
C PHE A 27 0.98 -12.05 -2.21
N GLY A 28 0.35 -12.87 -3.05
CA GLY A 28 -0.84 -13.64 -2.70
C GLY A 28 -2.05 -12.74 -2.37
N VAL A 29 -2.06 -11.52 -2.90
CA VAL A 29 -3.14 -10.55 -2.72
C VAL A 29 -4.05 -10.61 -3.94
N VAL A 30 -5.36 -10.62 -3.69
CA VAL A 30 -6.38 -10.49 -4.74
C VAL A 30 -7.06 -9.14 -4.54
N LEU A 31 -7.09 -8.34 -5.61
CA LEU A 31 -7.80 -7.07 -5.64
C LEU A 31 -9.24 -7.31 -6.11
N ASP A 32 -10.16 -6.54 -5.57
CA ASP A 32 -11.52 -6.43 -6.11
C ASP A 32 -11.50 -5.78 -7.52
N PRO A 33 -12.60 -5.88 -8.31
CA PRO A 33 -12.67 -5.27 -9.65
C PRO A 33 -12.38 -3.77 -9.70
N GLU A 34 -12.56 -3.06 -8.60
CA GLU A 34 -12.27 -1.63 -8.45
C GLU A 34 -10.86 -1.34 -7.91
N GLY A 35 -10.01 -2.37 -7.77
CA GLY A 35 -8.62 -2.28 -7.29
C GLY A 35 -8.45 -2.28 -5.77
N TRP A 36 -9.52 -2.51 -5.00
CA TRP A 36 -9.49 -2.49 -3.54
C TRP A 36 -8.93 -3.78 -2.93
N VAL A 37 -8.27 -3.65 -1.79
CA VAL A 37 -7.89 -4.77 -0.91
C VAL A 37 -8.10 -4.42 0.56
N ASP A 38 -8.49 -5.39 1.38
CA ASP A 38 -8.56 -5.24 2.83
C ASP A 38 -7.17 -5.06 3.46
N LEU A 39 -7.04 -4.06 4.34
CA LEU A 39 -5.79 -3.72 5.01
C LEU A 39 -5.23 -4.88 5.85
N LYS A 40 -6.07 -5.75 6.43
CA LYS A 40 -5.58 -6.90 7.20
C LYS A 40 -4.91 -7.91 6.29
N SER A 41 -5.57 -8.27 5.19
CA SER A 41 -5.04 -9.21 4.20
C SER A 41 -3.73 -8.68 3.62
N LEU A 42 -3.69 -7.38 3.29
CA LEU A 42 -2.50 -6.73 2.79
C LEU A 42 -1.35 -6.73 3.81
N VAL A 43 -1.63 -6.44 5.09
CA VAL A 43 -0.61 -6.49 6.15
C VAL A 43 -0.04 -7.90 6.30
N ILE A 44 -0.88 -8.93 6.25
CA ILE A 44 -0.43 -10.33 6.30
C ILE A 44 0.54 -10.60 5.13
N ALA A 45 0.12 -10.29 3.90
CA ALA A 45 0.94 -10.48 2.70
C ALA A 45 2.29 -9.73 2.76
N LEU A 46 2.30 -8.51 3.30
CA LEU A 46 3.51 -7.72 3.48
C LEU A 46 4.42 -8.28 4.58
N GLN A 47 3.87 -8.89 5.63
CA GLN A 47 4.65 -9.47 6.71
C GLN A 47 5.37 -10.76 6.31
N GLU A 48 4.83 -11.51 5.35
CA GLU A 48 5.47 -12.70 4.77
C GLU A 48 6.74 -12.33 3.98
N ASN A 49 6.80 -11.11 3.44
CA ASN A 49 7.93 -10.62 2.66
C ASN A 49 8.99 -9.98 3.57
N ARG A 50 10.25 -10.43 3.47
CA ARG A 50 11.36 -9.94 4.31
C ARG A 50 11.58 -8.42 4.21
N GLU A 51 11.36 -7.85 3.03
CA GLU A 51 11.58 -6.42 2.76
C GLU A 51 10.51 -5.52 3.39
N THR A 52 9.31 -6.04 3.60
CA THR A 52 8.15 -5.33 4.16
C THR A 52 7.75 -5.84 5.54
N LYS A 53 8.62 -6.65 6.16
CA LYS A 53 8.42 -7.20 7.50
C LYS A 53 8.33 -6.09 8.53
N GLY A 54 7.26 -6.10 9.34
CA GLY A 54 7.01 -5.08 10.38
C GLY A 54 6.17 -3.89 9.93
N VAL A 55 5.55 -3.96 8.74
CA VAL A 55 4.45 -3.07 8.36
C VAL A 55 3.21 -3.43 9.18
N SER A 56 2.48 -2.40 9.61
CA SER A 56 1.22 -2.50 10.34
C SER A 56 0.13 -1.70 9.64
N ALA A 57 -1.14 -2.04 9.90
CA ALA A 57 -2.29 -1.32 9.34
C ALA A 57 -2.23 0.18 9.67
N THR A 58 -1.82 0.55 10.89
CA THR A 58 -1.64 1.95 11.28
C THR A 58 -0.62 2.67 10.39
N ARG A 59 0.53 2.03 10.13
CA ARG A 59 1.55 2.64 9.26
C ARG A 59 1.07 2.81 7.81
N ILE A 60 0.23 1.89 7.32
CA ILE A 60 -0.38 2.03 6.00
C ILE A 60 -1.41 3.16 6.01
N ALA A 61 -2.26 3.24 7.04
CA ALA A 61 -3.26 4.30 7.18
C ALA A 61 -2.62 5.71 7.29
N ASP A 62 -1.46 5.79 7.93
CA ASP A 62 -0.70 7.03 8.05
C ASP A 62 -0.09 7.50 6.71
N LEU A 63 -0.01 6.65 5.67
CA LEU A 63 0.60 7.03 4.39
C LEU A 63 -0.12 8.18 3.71
N ASP A 64 -1.45 8.22 3.80
CA ASP A 64 -2.27 9.28 3.21
C ASP A 64 -1.94 10.65 3.81
N TRP A 65 -1.66 10.70 5.11
CA TRP A 65 -1.29 11.92 5.84
C TRP A 65 0.21 12.23 5.75
N ALA A 66 1.04 11.21 5.60
CA ALA A 66 2.51 11.33 5.59
C ALA A 66 3.08 11.72 4.23
N LEU A 67 2.32 11.56 3.15
CA LEU A 67 2.73 11.85 1.77
C LEU A 67 1.80 12.92 1.19
N GLU A 68 2.34 14.11 0.91
CA GLU A 68 1.58 15.23 0.33
C GLU A 68 0.85 14.88 -0.97
N ASP A 69 1.42 13.96 -1.77
CA ASP A 69 0.80 13.41 -2.98
C ASP A 69 0.76 11.89 -2.91
N SER A 70 -0.02 11.38 -1.94
CA SER A 70 -0.23 9.94 -1.80
C SER A 70 -0.91 9.37 -3.06
N PRO A 71 -0.31 8.38 -3.74
CA PRO A 71 -0.94 7.71 -4.89
C PRO A 71 -2.02 6.71 -4.44
N PHE A 72 -2.28 6.59 -3.15
CA PHE A 72 -3.22 5.65 -2.57
C PHE A 72 -4.51 6.33 -2.16
N GLU A 73 -5.59 5.55 -2.21
CA GLU A 73 -6.87 5.90 -1.62
C GLU A 73 -7.13 4.91 -0.48
N ILE A 74 -7.40 5.42 0.73
CA ILE A 74 -7.63 4.61 1.92
C ILE A 74 -9.04 4.90 2.43
N GLU A 75 -9.90 3.88 2.42
CA GLU A 75 -11.28 3.99 2.88
C GLU A 75 -11.57 2.96 3.96
N SER A 76 -11.87 3.43 5.17
CA SER A 76 -12.23 2.63 6.36
C SER A 76 -11.20 1.56 6.75
N LYS A 77 -11.17 0.45 6.02
CA LYS A 77 -10.29 -0.72 6.21
C LYS A 77 -9.72 -1.25 4.90
N ARG A 78 -9.84 -0.51 3.81
CA ARG A 78 -9.42 -0.91 2.48
C ARG A 78 -8.46 0.11 1.92
N ILE A 79 -7.60 -0.33 1.02
CA ILE A 79 -6.69 0.54 0.27
C ILE A 79 -6.69 0.13 -1.20
N ARG A 80 -6.55 1.11 -2.09
CA ARG A 80 -6.27 0.90 -3.50
C ARG A 80 -5.26 1.93 -3.99
N LEU A 81 -4.73 1.71 -5.19
CA LEU A 81 -4.13 2.79 -5.96
C LEU A 81 -5.23 3.70 -6.50
N LYS A 82 -4.99 5.02 -6.46
CA LYS A 82 -5.86 5.96 -7.17
C LYS A 82 -5.88 5.57 -8.65
N PRO A 83 -7.05 5.61 -9.32
CA PRO A 83 -7.14 5.38 -10.75
C PRO A 83 -6.38 6.49 -11.47
N THR A 84 -5.11 6.25 -11.78
CA THR A 84 -4.35 7.08 -12.71
C THR A 84 -4.79 6.75 -14.13
N PRO A 85 -4.90 7.74 -15.04
CA PRO A 85 -5.34 7.53 -16.43
C PRO A 85 -4.46 6.52 -17.19
N ASP A 86 -3.21 6.31 -16.77
CA ASP A 86 -2.30 5.30 -17.31
C ASP A 86 -2.50 3.87 -16.77
N PHE A 87 -3.44 3.68 -15.84
CA PHE A 87 -3.68 2.40 -15.18
C PHE A 87 -5.18 2.08 -15.11
N ILE A 88 -5.66 1.39 -16.14
CA ILE A 88 -6.98 0.75 -16.18
C ILE A 88 -6.71 -0.76 -15.95
N PRO A 89 -7.29 -1.38 -14.91
CA PRO A 89 -7.11 -2.82 -14.65
C PRO A 89 -7.66 -3.71 -15.77
#